data_AF-A0A0P9RRL9-F1
#
_entry.id   AF-A0A0P9RRL9-F1
#
_cell.length_a   1.000
_cell.length_b   1.000
_cell.length_c   1.000
_cell.angle_alpha   90.00
_cell.angle_beta   90.00
_cell.angle_gamma   90.00
#
_symmetry.space_group_name_H-M   'P 1'
#
loop_
_entity.id
_entity.type
_entity.pdbx_description
1 polymer ?
#
loop_
_entity_poly.entity_id
_entity_poly.type
_entity_poly.pdbx_seq_one_letter_code
_entity_poly.pdbx_strand_id
1 'polypeptide(L)'
;MTMYTPGNDREITSEVLLKLRGDALPSLPMACKTCPSAMWQITGKPDRPEAVTVRCYCPVMHTFTWDSRNQEEILDCDHLYQEEDEEDGTGPQLSEEEEEAALPPFLRKQREQQRQQALQADAGPELENPETPEYELDA
;
A
#
# COMPACT_ATOMS: atom_id res chain seq x y z
N MET A 1 -14.30 -21.13 17.52
CA MET A 1 -15.02 -19.91 17.12
C MET A 1 -15.81 -20.25 15.88
N THR A 2 -17.13 -20.15 15.92
CA THR A 2 -17.95 -20.34 14.72
C THR A 2 -17.73 -19.13 13.83
N MET A 3 -17.11 -19.33 12.68
CA MET A 3 -16.85 -18.26 11.72
C MET A 3 -18.19 -17.90 11.07
N TYR A 4 -18.57 -16.62 11.14
CA TYR A 4 -19.79 -16.13 10.50
C TYR A 4 -19.54 -16.01 9.00
N THR A 5 -20.41 -16.62 8.19
CA THR A 5 -20.38 -16.52 6.72
C THR A 5 -21.46 -15.53 6.26
N PRO A 6 -21.11 -14.45 5.56
CA PRO A 6 -22.08 -13.55 4.93
C PRO A 6 -22.98 -14.29 3.92
N GLY A 7 -24.23 -13.85 3.77
CA GLY A 7 -25.20 -14.46 2.84
C GLY A 7 -25.02 -14.08 1.36
N ASN A 8 -23.97 -13.33 1.01
CA ASN A 8 -23.67 -12.86 -0.34
C ASN A 8 -22.41 -13.52 -0.94
N ASP A 9 -21.97 -14.64 -0.35
CA ASP A 9 -20.76 -15.42 -0.72
C ASP A 9 -19.45 -14.63 -0.74
N ARG A 10 -19.45 -13.38 -0.25
CA ARG A 10 -18.25 -12.56 -0.09
C ARG A 10 -17.64 -12.77 1.29
N GLU A 11 -16.32 -12.81 1.35
CA GLU A 11 -15.59 -12.99 2.59
C GLU A 11 -15.42 -11.66 3.35
N ILE A 12 -15.40 -11.73 4.68
CA ILE A 12 -15.03 -10.59 5.53
C ILE A 12 -13.51 -10.57 5.63
N THR A 13 -12.88 -9.59 5.00
CA THR A 13 -11.42 -9.42 4.98
C THR A 13 -10.89 -8.53 6.11
N SER A 14 -11.78 -7.82 6.81
CA SER A 14 -11.37 -6.88 7.86
C SER A 14 -10.87 -7.58 9.13
N GLU A 15 -9.56 -7.47 9.39
CA GLU A 15 -8.91 -7.91 10.62
C GLU A 15 -9.54 -7.34 11.90
N VAL A 16 -10.15 -6.16 11.82
CA VAL A 16 -10.84 -5.55 12.95
C VAL A 16 -12.15 -6.29 13.23
N LEU A 17 -12.91 -6.65 12.20
CA LEU A 17 -14.14 -7.42 12.34
C LEU A 17 -13.88 -8.86 12.79
N LEU A 18 -12.78 -9.48 12.34
CA LEU A 18 -12.39 -10.84 12.77
C LEU A 18 -12.11 -10.93 14.28
N LYS A 19 -11.84 -9.81 14.95
CA LYS A 19 -11.66 -9.73 16.42
C LYS A 19 -12.96 -9.62 17.19
N LEU A 20 -14.08 -9.30 16.51
CA LEU A 20 -15.40 -9.27 17.14
C LEU A 20 -15.89 -10.70 17.40
N ARG A 21 -16.72 -10.84 18.43
CA ARG A 21 -17.43 -12.10 18.66
C ARG A 21 -18.44 -12.33 17.53
N GLY A 22 -18.61 -13.59 17.12
CA GLY A 22 -19.42 -13.95 15.96
C GLY A 22 -20.91 -13.58 16.06
N ASP A 23 -21.43 -13.33 17.26
CA ASP A 23 -22.78 -12.85 17.53
C ASP A 23 -22.99 -11.35 17.24
N ALA A 24 -21.91 -10.56 17.24
CA ALA A 24 -21.98 -9.12 16.92
C ALA A 24 -21.89 -8.84 15.41
N LEU A 25 -21.39 -9.79 14.62
CA LEU A 25 -21.21 -9.61 13.17
C LEU A 25 -22.54 -9.50 12.39
N PRO A 26 -23.60 -10.27 12.70
CA PRO A 26 -24.88 -10.17 11.98
C PRO A 26 -25.57 -8.82 12.08
N SER A 27 -25.31 -8.02 13.13
CA SER A 27 -25.89 -6.68 13.30
C SER A 27 -25.15 -5.57 12.54
N LEU A 28 -24.06 -5.90 11.85
CA LEU A 28 -23.29 -4.93 11.06
C LEU A 28 -23.81 -4.86 9.62
N PRO A 29 -23.75 -3.69 8.97
CA PRO A 29 -24.20 -3.49 7.59
C PRO A 29 -23.48 -4.44 6.62
N MET A 30 -24.27 -5.13 5.80
CA MET A 30 -23.78 -6.18 4.90
C MET A 30 -22.86 -5.65 3.80
N ALA A 31 -23.15 -4.48 3.22
CA ALA A 31 -22.29 -3.90 2.21
C ALA A 31 -20.91 -3.57 2.79
N CYS A 32 -20.87 -2.78 3.88
CA CYS A 32 -19.60 -2.32 4.45
C CYS A 32 -18.74 -3.43 5.07
N LYS A 33 -19.32 -4.53 5.57
CA LYS A 33 -18.52 -5.62 6.16
C LYS A 33 -17.70 -6.41 5.13
N THR A 34 -18.10 -6.36 3.86
CA THR A 34 -17.45 -7.06 2.73
C THR A 34 -16.79 -6.11 1.73
N CYS A 35 -16.78 -4.81 2.04
CA CYS A 35 -16.15 -3.79 1.20
C CYS A 35 -14.64 -3.71 1.49
N PRO A 36 -13.77 -3.81 0.46
CA PRO A 36 -12.32 -3.76 0.66
C PRO A 36 -11.86 -2.39 1.16
N SER A 37 -12.55 -1.32 0.78
CA SER A 37 -12.21 0.04 1.20
C SER A 37 -12.81 0.43 2.56
N ALA A 38 -13.68 -0.38 3.16
CA ALA A 38 -14.29 -0.04 4.44
C ALA A 38 -13.28 -0.13 5.59
N MET A 39 -13.10 0.98 6.31
CA MET A 39 -12.22 1.04 7.47
C MET A 39 -13.02 0.84 8.75
N TRP A 40 -12.85 -0.32 9.38
CA TRP A 40 -13.48 -0.66 10.65
C TRP A 40 -12.58 -0.30 11.83
N GLN A 41 -13.18 0.27 12.87
CA GLN A 41 -12.48 0.65 14.09
C GLN A 41 -13.23 0.14 15.32
N ILE A 42 -12.50 -0.48 16.24
CA ILE A 42 -12.99 -0.81 17.58
C ILE A 42 -12.33 0.15 18.55
N THR A 43 -13.13 0.95 19.25
CA THR A 43 -12.65 1.90 20.26
C THR A 43 -13.35 1.64 21.59
N GLY A 44 -12.65 1.82 22.70
CA GLY A 44 -13.16 1.49 24.04
C GLY A 44 -12.07 0.91 24.90
N LYS A 45 -12.41 0.51 26.13
CA LYS A 45 -11.45 -0.11 27.03
C LYS A 45 -11.72 -1.62 27.17
N PRO A 46 -10.70 -2.49 27.13
CA PRO A 46 -10.89 -3.94 27.23
C PRO A 46 -11.55 -4.41 28.53
N ASP A 47 -11.32 -3.67 29.62
CA ASP A 47 -11.88 -3.90 30.96
C ASP A 47 -13.36 -3.48 31.07
N ARG A 48 -13.89 -2.78 30.06
CA ARG A 48 -15.26 -2.26 30.01
C ARG A 48 -15.91 -2.58 28.66
N PRO A 49 -16.37 -3.83 28.47
CA PRO A 49 -16.97 -4.26 27.21
C PRO A 49 -18.16 -3.39 26.79
N GLU A 50 -18.90 -2.80 27.74
CA GLU A 50 -20.01 -1.87 27.50
C GLU A 50 -19.58 -0.53 26.90
N ALA A 51 -18.31 -0.16 27.04
CA ALA A 51 -17.73 1.05 26.46
C ALA A 51 -17.09 0.80 25.09
N VAL A 52 -17.10 -0.46 24.63
CA VAL A 52 -16.59 -0.81 23.30
C VAL A 52 -17.60 -0.36 22.25
N THR A 53 -17.13 0.44 21.32
CA THR A 53 -17.89 0.94 20.18
C THR A 53 -17.19 0.52 18.90
N VAL A 54 -18.01 0.09 17.93
CA VAL A 54 -17.56 -0.24 16.59
C VAL A 54 -18.01 0.87 15.66
N ARG A 55 -17.14 1.29 14.75
CA ARG A 55 -17.41 2.32 13.75
C ARG A 55 -16.87 1.88 12.39
N CYS A 56 -17.57 2.26 11.33
CA CYS A 56 -17.15 2.08 9.95
C CYS A 56 -16.98 3.45 9.29
N TYR A 57 -15.80 3.70 8.76
CA TYR A 57 -15.51 4.86 7.92
C TYR A 57 -15.36 4.42 6.46
N CYS A 58 -16.07 5.11 5.57
CA CYS A 58 -15.95 4.90 4.13
C CYS A 58 -15.06 6.00 3.52
N PRO A 59 -13.88 5.66 3.00
CA PRO A 59 -13.01 6.63 2.35
C PRO A 59 -13.61 7.16 1.04
N VAL A 60 -14.41 6.37 0.33
CA VAL A 60 -15.06 6.78 -0.94
C VAL A 60 -16.06 7.91 -0.72
N MET A 61 -16.84 7.81 0.36
CA MET A 61 -17.84 8.83 0.72
C MET A 61 -17.31 9.88 1.71
N HIS A 62 -16.07 9.73 2.19
CA HIS A 62 -15.46 10.54 3.24
C HIS A 62 -16.36 10.72 4.49
N THR A 63 -17.05 9.66 4.91
CA THR A 63 -18.00 9.72 6.03
C THR A 63 -18.00 8.45 6.88
N PHE A 64 -18.45 8.58 8.13
CA PHE A 64 -18.79 7.43 8.96
C PHE A 64 -20.15 6.90 8.52
N THR A 65 -20.16 5.74 7.89
CA THR A 65 -21.38 5.11 7.36
C THR A 65 -22.15 4.32 8.40
N TRP A 66 -21.48 3.92 9.48
CA TRP A 66 -22.09 3.18 10.56
C TRP A 66 -21.33 3.40 11.86
N ASP A 67 -22.05 3.57 12.96
CA ASP A 67 -21.52 3.34 14.30
C ASP A 67 -22.59 2.76 15.23
N SER A 68 -22.15 2.29 16.40
CA SER A 68 -23.06 1.73 17.42
C SER A 68 -24.25 2.64 17.81
N ARG A 69 -24.18 3.96 17.56
CA ARG A 69 -25.23 4.94 17.89
C ARG A 69 -26.05 5.36 16.67
N ASN A 70 -25.46 5.35 15.48
CA ASN A 70 -26.09 5.69 14.21
C ASN A 70 -25.95 4.52 13.23
N GLN A 71 -27.00 3.72 13.11
CA GLN A 71 -27.01 2.43 12.42
C GLN A 71 -27.76 2.53 11.08
N GLU A 72 -27.31 3.40 10.19
CA GLU A 72 -27.85 3.40 8.83
C GLU A 72 -27.37 2.13 8.10
N GLU A 73 -28.32 1.34 7.60
CA GLU A 73 -28.01 0.10 6.89
C GLU A 73 -27.75 0.38 5.42
N ILE A 74 -26.48 0.30 5.02
CA ILE A 74 -26.11 0.26 3.60
C ILE A 74 -26.26 -1.19 3.12
N LEU A 75 -27.32 -1.43 2.35
CA LEU A 75 -27.65 -2.76 1.82
C LEU A 75 -26.81 -3.11 0.59
N ASP A 76 -26.53 -2.13 -0.27
CA ASP A 76 -25.75 -2.29 -1.49
C ASP A 76 -24.96 -1.01 -1.80
N CYS A 77 -23.81 -1.14 -2.46
CA CYS A 77 -22.90 -0.02 -2.74
C CYS A 77 -22.11 -0.28 -4.02
N ASP A 78 -22.14 0.65 -4.98
CA ASP A 78 -21.46 0.48 -6.28
C ASP A 78 -19.94 0.24 -6.15
N HIS A 79 -19.32 0.79 -5.10
CA HIS A 79 -17.90 0.59 -4.81
C HIS A 79 -17.54 -0.89 -4.56
N LEU A 80 -18.50 -1.70 -4.14
CA LEU A 80 -18.32 -3.15 -3.98
C LEU A 80 -18.06 -3.89 -5.30
N TYR A 81 -18.37 -3.26 -6.42
CA TYR A 81 -18.23 -3.84 -7.75
C TYR A 81 -17.14 -3.15 -8.56
N GLN A 82 -16.47 -2.14 -8.00
CA GLN A 82 -15.26 -1.60 -8.61
C GLN A 82 -14.16 -2.65 -8.48
N GLU A 83 -13.52 -2.94 -9.60
CA GLU A 83 -12.28 -3.69 -9.59
C GLU A 83 -11.29 -2.90 -8.74
N GLU A 84 -10.61 -3.57 -7.80
CA GLU A 84 -9.43 -2.96 -7.22
C GLU A 84 -8.53 -2.69 -8.42
N ASP A 85 -8.32 -1.41 -8.77
CA ASP A 85 -7.29 -1.04 -9.73
C ASP A 85 -6.04 -1.72 -9.18
N GLU A 86 -5.68 -2.83 -9.80
CA GLU A 86 -4.40 -3.45 -9.57
C GLU A 86 -3.46 -2.28 -9.84
N GLU A 87 -2.77 -1.81 -8.80
CA GLU A 87 -1.47 -1.19 -8.97
C GLU A 87 -0.53 -2.32 -9.41
N ASP A 88 -0.93 -2.92 -10.52
CA ASP A 88 -0.13 -3.62 -11.48
C ASP A 88 1.06 -2.69 -11.64
N GLY A 89 2.24 -3.18 -11.30
CA GLY A 89 3.53 -2.55 -11.61
C GLY A 89 3.77 -2.44 -13.12
N THR A 90 2.70 -2.24 -13.88
CA THR A 90 2.58 -1.93 -15.29
C THR A 90 1.67 -0.70 -15.40
N GLY A 91 2.11 0.41 -14.80
CA GLY A 91 1.93 1.68 -15.50
C GLY A 91 2.42 1.53 -16.96
N PRO A 92 2.00 2.37 -17.91
CA PRO A 92 2.54 2.31 -19.27
C PRO A 92 4.05 2.18 -19.15
N GLN A 93 4.68 1.18 -19.78
CA GLN A 93 6.13 1.09 -19.83
C GLN A 93 6.62 2.31 -20.62
N LEU A 94 6.72 3.44 -19.93
CA LEU A 94 7.27 4.67 -20.44
C LEU A 94 8.72 4.37 -20.79
N SER A 95 9.16 4.84 -21.94
CA SER A 95 10.59 4.79 -22.24
C SER A 95 11.36 5.54 -21.15
N GLU A 96 12.65 5.24 -20.98
CA GLU A 96 13.51 5.96 -20.02
C GLU A 96 13.45 7.48 -20.24
N GLU A 97 13.23 7.92 -21.48
CA GLU A 97 13.07 9.33 -21.86
C GLU A 97 11.74 9.93 -21.38
N GLU A 98 10.64 9.16 -21.45
CA GLU A 98 9.33 9.59 -20.97
C GLU A 98 9.25 9.61 -19.45
N GLU A 99 9.89 8.66 -18.77
CA GLU A 99 10.00 8.65 -17.31
C GLU A 99 10.83 9.86 -16.82
N GLU A 100 11.93 10.18 -17.50
CA GLU A 100 12.73 11.37 -17.20
C GLU A 100 11.95 12.66 -17.47
N ALA A 101 11.10 12.68 -18.50
CA ALA A 101 10.20 13.79 -18.82
C ALA A 101 8.98 13.90 -17.88
N ALA A 102 8.69 12.90 -17.06
CA ALA A 102 7.67 12.94 -16.02
C ALA A 102 8.21 13.45 -14.67
N LEU A 103 9.52 13.37 -14.44
CA LEU A 103 10.13 13.80 -13.19
C LEU A 103 10.02 15.33 -12.99
N PRO A 104 9.80 15.81 -11.75
CA PRO A 104 9.93 17.22 -11.39
C PRO A 104 11.27 17.83 -11.83
N PRO A 105 11.34 19.13 -12.23
CA PRO A 105 12.55 19.75 -12.76
C PRO A 105 13.77 19.68 -11.84
N PHE A 106 13.57 19.61 -10.52
CA PHE A 106 14.67 19.52 -9.56
C PHE A 106 15.34 18.14 -9.57
N LEU A 107 14.57 17.06 -9.75
CA LEU A 107 15.10 15.69 -9.79
C LEU A 107 15.87 15.41 -11.08
N ARG A 108 15.41 15.98 -12.20
CA ARG A 108 16.14 15.88 -13.48
C ARG A 108 17.54 16.46 -13.37
N LYS A 109 17.65 17.69 -12.85
CA LYS A 109 18.94 18.35 -12.63
C LYS A 109 19.87 17.57 -11.69
N GLN A 110 19.32 16.93 -10.66
CA GLN A 110 20.10 16.12 -9.73
C GLN A 110 20.66 14.86 -10.41
N ARG A 111 19.84 14.17 -11.21
CA ARG A 111 20.28 12.99 -12.01
C ARG A 111 21.35 13.36 -13.03
N GLU A 112 21.18 14.47 -13.75
CA GLU A 112 22.17 14.99 -14.70
C GLU A 112 23.50 15.28 -14.01
N GLN A 113 23.48 15.92 -12.83
CA GLN A 113 24.70 16.18 -12.05
C GLN A 113 25.39 14.89 -11.59
N GLN A 114 24.62 13.88 -11.15
CA GLN A 114 25.18 12.57 -10.79
C GLN A 114 25.82 11.86 -11.98
N ARG A 115 25.19 11.92 -13.16
CA ARG A 115 25.75 11.36 -14.42
C ARG A 115 27.06 12.05 -14.79
N GLN A 116 27.10 13.38 -14.71
CA GLN A 116 28.32 14.16 -14.99
C GLN A 116 29.45 13.85 -14.00
N GLN A 117 29.14 13.65 -12.73
CA GLN A 117 30.12 13.26 -11.71
C GLN A 117 30.66 11.84 -11.96
N ALA A 118 29.80 10.90 -12.35
CA ALA A 118 30.23 9.53 -12.68
C ALA A 118 31.16 9.49 -13.91
N LEU A 119 30.84 10.26 -14.95
CA LEU A 119 31.68 10.39 -16.15
C LEU A 119 33.03 11.05 -15.86
N GLN A 120 33.09 12.01 -14.92
CA GLN A 120 34.34 12.64 -14.50
C GLN A 120 35.18 11.71 -13.60
N ALA A 121 34.54 10.85 -12.80
CA ALA A 121 35.25 9.89 -11.95
C ALA A 121 35.89 8.74 -12.75
N ASP A 122 35.29 8.37 -13.89
CA ASP A 122 35.83 7.34 -14.81
C ASP A 122 36.97 7.87 -15.71
N ALA A 123 37.15 9.20 -15.76
CA ALA A 123 38.18 9.89 -16.55
C ALA A 123 39.37 10.41 -15.71
N GLY A 124 39.76 9.68 -14.65
CA GLY A 124 40.97 9.95 -13.84
C GLY A 124 42.25 9.32 -14.42
N PRO A 125 43.45 9.89 -14.16
CA PRO A 125 44.57 9.97 -15.10
C PRO A 125 45.32 8.65 -15.34
N GLU A 126 45.79 8.46 -16.58
CA GLU A 126 46.77 7.46 -17.00
C GLU A 126 48.03 7.55 -16.10
N LEU A 127 48.15 6.61 -15.15
CA LEU A 127 49.37 6.45 -14.35
C LEU A 127 50.41 5.73 -15.22
N GLU A 128 51.44 6.46 -15.65
CA GLU A 128 52.62 5.90 -16.30
C GLU A 128 53.20 4.76 -15.42
N ASN A 129 53.28 3.56 -16.03
CA ASN A 129 53.75 2.34 -15.40
C ASN A 129 55.28 2.39 -15.21
N PRO A 130 55.82 2.35 -13.98
CA PRO A 130 57.27 2.23 -13.80
C PRO A 130 57.69 0.78 -14.08
N GLU A 131 58.58 0.60 -15.05
CA GLU A 131 59.16 -0.68 -15.48
C GLU A 131 59.57 -1.57 -14.28
N THR A 132 59.01 -2.78 -14.20
CA THR A 132 59.47 -3.80 -13.25
C THR A 132 60.77 -4.44 -13.75
N PRO A 133 61.82 -4.58 -12.92
CA PRO A 133 63.05 -5.26 -13.32
C PRO A 133 62.81 -6.76 -13.39
N GLU A 134 63.13 -7.37 -14.53
CA GLU A 134 63.11 -8.82 -14.72
C GLU A 134 64.31 -9.45 -13.99
N TYR A 135 64.02 -10.39 -13.09
CA TYR A 135 65.02 -11.31 -12.56
C TYR A 135 64.75 -12.68 -13.19
N GLU A 136 65.62 -13.11 -14.12
CA GLU A 136 65.64 -14.49 -14.62
C GLU A 136 66.11 -15.42 -13.49
N LEU A 137 65.24 -16.32 -13.07
CA LEU A 137 65.58 -17.47 -12.23
C LEU A 137 65.94 -18.64 -13.16
N ASP A 138 67.23 -18.78 -13.46
CA ASP A 138 67.76 -20.02 -14.03
C ASP A 138 68.10 -21.03 -12.91
N ALA A 139 67.74 -22.28 -13.18
CA ALA A 139 67.78 -23.44 -12.29
C ALA A 139 69.20 -24.02 -12.07
#